data_AF-M0NF31-F1
#
_entry.id   AF-M0NF31-F1
#
_cell.length_a   1.000
_cell.length_b   1.000
_cell.length_c   1.000
_cell.angle_alpha   90.00
_cell.angle_beta   90.00
_cell.angle_gamma   90.00
#
_symmetry.space_group_name_H-M   'P 1'
#
loop_
_entity.id
_entity.type
_entity.pdbx_description
1 polymer ?
#
loop_
_entity_poly.entity_id
_entity_poly.type
_entity_poly.pdbx_seq_one_letter_code
_entity_poly.pdbx_strand_id
1 'polypeptide(L)'
;MDGESWDLAFHTASSFTSNTNQQHYIGENLSVFAHTFGIGVAMFLTPATGLGVMPAFVRGFTNRENSNLGNFYENVVRGLVRFLLPIAFLIALILIAEGSVQTITSGKLTAETFTMGIQNMRIGPHAGIEAIKMFGTNGGGINGANAAT
;
A
#
# COMPACT_ATOMS: atom_id res chain seq x y z
N MET A 1 -17.77 -3.03 15.83
CA MET A 1 -16.61 -3.65 15.15
C MET A 1 -15.49 -3.59 16.15
N ASP A 2 -15.09 -4.73 16.66
CA ASP A 2 -13.96 -4.78 17.58
C ASP A 2 -12.69 -4.56 16.75
N GLY A 3 -11.79 -3.73 17.26
CA GLY A 3 -10.47 -3.54 16.64
C GLY A 3 -9.64 -4.82 16.68
N GLU A 4 -8.50 -4.80 16.00
CA GLU A 4 -7.51 -5.86 16.19
C GLU A 4 -7.07 -5.94 17.65
N SER A 5 -6.66 -7.13 18.10
CA SER A 5 -5.97 -7.27 19.39
C SER A 5 -4.69 -6.43 19.39
N TRP A 6 -4.24 -6.01 20.57
CA TRP A 6 -3.11 -5.07 20.68
C TRP A 6 -1.83 -5.57 20.00
N ASP A 7 -1.58 -6.88 20.08
CA ASP A 7 -0.41 -7.57 19.54
C ASP A 7 -0.48 -7.63 18.01
N LEU A 8 -1.65 -7.94 17.45
CA LEU A 8 -1.88 -7.92 16.01
C LEU A 8 -1.79 -6.51 15.46
N ALA A 9 -2.42 -5.53 16.13
CA ALA A 9 -2.34 -4.13 15.73
C ALA A 9 -0.89 -3.62 15.72
N PHE A 10 -0.09 -3.99 16.74
CA PHE A 10 1.34 -3.66 16.79
C PHE A 10 2.14 -4.35 15.68
N HIS A 11 1.89 -5.64 15.44
CA HIS A 11 2.53 -6.38 14.34
C HIS A 11 2.21 -5.75 12.98
N THR A 12 0.93 -5.51 12.70
CA THR A 12 0.48 -4.85 11.46
C THR A 12 1.14 -3.48 11.33
N ALA A 13 1.04 -2.61 12.33
CA ALA A 13 1.61 -1.27 12.26
C ALA A 13 3.13 -1.28 12.05
N SER A 14 3.87 -2.09 12.80
CA SER A 14 5.33 -2.20 12.66
C SER A 14 5.73 -2.73 11.29
N SER A 15 5.03 -3.76 10.79
CA SER A 15 5.34 -4.38 9.50
C SER A 15 5.09 -3.44 8.32
N PHE A 16 3.98 -2.70 8.32
CA PHE A 16 3.71 -1.71 7.29
C PHE A 16 4.63 -0.50 7.39
N THR A 17 5.04 -0.09 8.61
CA THR A 17 5.99 1.02 8.80
C THR A 17 7.43 0.63 8.39
N SER A 18 7.77 -0.65 8.43
CA SER A 18 9.07 -1.17 7.98
C SER A 18 9.10 -1.56 6.50
N ASN A 19 8.09 -1.21 5.71
CA ASN A 19 7.94 -1.60 4.30
C ASN A 19 7.94 -3.13 4.07
N THR A 20 7.71 -3.91 5.13
CA THR A 20 7.73 -5.38 5.09
C THR A 20 6.35 -5.92 4.73
N ASN A 21 5.32 -5.33 5.37
CA ASN A 21 3.90 -5.60 5.15
C ASN A 21 3.55 -7.10 5.25
N GLN A 22 4.17 -7.78 6.19
CA GLN A 22 3.80 -9.12 6.62
C GLN A 22 2.40 -9.07 7.26
N GLN A 23 1.53 -10.02 6.88
CA GLN A 23 0.14 -10.06 7.34
C GLN A 23 -0.08 -11.33 8.17
N HIS A 24 -0.41 -11.17 9.44
CA HIS A 24 -0.93 -12.24 10.32
C HIS A 24 -2.46 -12.19 10.45
N TYR A 25 -3.10 -11.47 9.53
CA TYR A 25 -4.55 -11.32 9.44
C TYR A 25 -5.00 -11.61 8.01
N ILE A 26 -6.29 -11.88 7.87
CA ILE A 26 -6.96 -11.98 6.57
C ILE A 26 -7.45 -10.58 6.20
N GLY A 27 -6.95 -10.01 5.10
CA GLY A 27 -7.22 -8.61 4.74
C GLY A 27 -8.70 -8.28 4.54
N GLU A 28 -9.50 -9.28 4.16
CA GLU A 28 -10.95 -9.18 4.01
C GLU A 28 -11.68 -8.89 5.34
N ASN A 29 -11.01 -9.02 6.49
CA ASN A 29 -11.57 -8.67 7.80
C ASN A 29 -11.31 -7.22 8.21
N LEU A 30 -10.33 -6.55 7.59
CA LEU A 30 -9.99 -5.17 7.91
C LEU A 30 -10.96 -4.20 7.21
N SER A 31 -11.35 -3.11 7.87
CA SER A 31 -12.24 -2.12 7.27
C SER A 31 -11.60 -1.43 6.05
N VAL A 32 -12.41 -0.95 5.10
CA VAL A 32 -11.90 -0.15 3.97
C VAL A 32 -11.21 1.12 4.48
N PHE A 33 -11.69 1.71 5.58
CA PHE A 33 -11.04 2.85 6.21
C PHE A 33 -9.60 2.53 6.65
N ALA A 34 -9.42 1.42 7.39
CA ALA A 34 -8.10 1.00 7.87
C ALA A 34 -7.16 0.65 6.70
N HIS A 35 -7.68 0.00 5.65
CA HIS A 35 -6.91 -0.29 4.44
C HIS A 35 -6.46 0.99 3.72
N THR A 36 -7.36 1.94 3.51
CA THR A 36 -7.05 3.14 2.72
C THR A 36 -6.17 4.12 3.49
N PHE A 37 -6.54 4.44 4.73
CA PHE A 37 -5.91 5.52 5.50
C PHE A 37 -4.84 5.07 6.48
N GLY A 38 -4.89 3.82 6.95
CA GLY A 38 -3.81 3.23 7.75
C GLY A 38 -2.75 2.65 6.83
N ILE A 39 -3.10 1.53 6.19
CA ILE A 39 -2.20 0.76 5.33
C ILE A 39 -1.75 1.54 4.09
N GLY A 40 -2.68 2.13 3.35
CA GLY A 40 -2.38 2.83 2.11
C GLY A 40 -1.42 4.00 2.31
N VAL A 41 -1.61 4.79 3.38
CA VAL A 41 -0.70 5.89 3.72
C VAL A 41 0.71 5.36 4.05
N ALA A 42 0.81 4.30 4.86
CA ALA A 42 2.10 3.67 5.17
C ALA A 42 2.80 3.21 3.88
N MET A 43 2.08 2.53 2.99
CA MET A 43 2.63 1.99 1.72
C MET A 43 3.17 3.07 0.77
N PHE A 44 2.75 4.32 0.89
CA PHE A 44 3.37 5.44 0.17
C PHE A 44 4.53 6.05 0.94
N LEU A 45 4.39 6.26 2.26
CA LEU A 45 5.40 6.93 3.07
C LEU A 45 6.68 6.11 3.26
N THR A 46 6.57 4.79 3.38
CA THR A 46 7.72 3.92 3.61
C THR A 46 8.67 3.83 2.42
N PRO A 47 8.23 3.59 1.17
CA PRO A 47 9.14 3.67 0.02
C PRO A 47 9.59 5.12 -0.24
N ALA A 48 8.75 6.13 0.04
CA ALA A 48 9.16 7.53 -0.08
C ALA A 48 10.30 7.89 0.85
N THR A 49 10.33 7.32 2.05
CA THR A 49 11.43 7.46 3.01
C THR A 49 12.73 6.89 2.44
N GLY A 50 12.67 5.68 1.85
CA GLY A 50 13.80 5.08 1.14
C GLY A 50 14.32 5.97 0.00
N LEU A 51 13.41 6.43 -0.88
CA LEU A 51 13.74 7.37 -1.96
C LEU A 51 14.30 8.70 -1.45
N GLY A 52 13.81 9.20 -0.31
CA GLY A 52 14.23 10.45 0.29
C GLY A 52 15.68 10.46 0.77
N VAL A 53 16.18 9.29 1.20
CA VAL A 53 17.57 9.09 1.65
C VAL A 53 18.54 8.95 0.47
N MET A 54 18.11 8.42 -0.68
CA MET A 54 18.99 8.14 -1.83
C MET A 54 19.82 9.35 -2.29
N PRO A 55 19.26 10.57 -2.48
CA PRO A 55 20.06 11.73 -2.84
C PRO A 55 21.11 12.12 -1.79
N ALA A 56 20.78 11.96 -0.50
CA ALA A 56 21.72 12.24 0.59
C ALA A 56 22.87 11.22 0.60
N PHE A 57 22.56 9.94 0.38
CA PHE A 57 23.56 8.88 0.24
C PHE A 57 24.52 9.16 -0.94
N VAL A 58 23.99 9.49 -2.12
CA VAL A 58 24.81 9.84 -3.30
C VAL A 58 25.67 11.08 -3.05
N ARG A 59 25.13 12.11 -2.39
CA ARG A 59 25.88 13.32 -2.02
C ARG A 59 26.99 13.03 -1.03
N GLY A 60 26.81 12.06 -0.13
CA GLY A 60 27.86 11.65 0.82
C GLY A 60 29.16 11.19 0.15
N PHE A 61 29.09 10.67 -1.09
CA PHE A 61 30.27 10.27 -1.86
C PHE A 61 30.77 11.37 -2.83
N THR A 62 29.85 12.16 -3.37
CA THR A 62 30.15 13.09 -4.47
C THR A 62 30.48 14.50 -4.00
N ASN A 63 29.96 14.91 -2.83
CA ASN A 63 30.12 16.27 -2.33
C ASN A 63 31.37 16.40 -1.45
N ARG A 64 32.49 16.82 -2.04
CA ARG A 64 33.79 16.93 -1.34
C ARG A 64 33.97 18.24 -0.58
N GLU A 65 33.24 19.29 -0.95
CA GLU A 65 33.47 20.66 -0.47
C GLU A 65 32.35 21.18 0.45
N ASN A 66 31.17 20.53 0.45
CA ASN A 66 30.03 20.96 1.25
C ASN A 66 29.48 19.79 2.07
N SER A 67 29.40 19.95 3.39
CA SER A 67 28.92 18.92 4.32
C SER A 67 27.40 18.74 4.31
N ASN A 68 26.64 19.63 3.67
CA ASN A 68 25.19 19.51 3.58
C ASN A 68 24.77 18.42 2.58
N LEU A 69 23.94 17.49 3.05
CA LEU A 69 23.38 16.39 2.25
C LEU A 69 22.02 16.75 1.60
N GLY A 70 21.50 17.95 1.90
CA GLY A 70 20.22 18.48 1.42
C GLY A 70 19.07 18.27 2.40
N ASN A 71 17.84 18.46 1.92
CA ASN A 71 16.64 18.39 2.74
C ASN A 71 15.90 17.05 2.56
N PHE A 72 15.84 16.26 3.63
CA PHE A 72 15.14 14.97 3.65
C PHE A 72 13.66 15.11 3.29
N TYR A 73 12.93 16.02 3.94
CA TYR A 73 11.50 16.21 3.73
C TYR A 73 11.17 16.62 2.30
N GLU A 74 12.00 17.49 1.71
CA GLU A 74 11.87 17.88 0.31
C GLU A 74 12.01 16.68 -0.64
N ASN A 75 13.00 15.81 -0.39
CA ASN A 75 13.21 14.62 -1.19
C ASN A 75 12.06 13.60 -1.02
N VAL A 76 11.54 13.42 0.20
CA VAL A 76 10.37 12.57 0.47
C VAL A 76 9.14 13.08 -0.28
N VAL A 77 8.82 14.37 -0.16
CA VAL A 77 7.69 14.98 -0.86
C VAL A 77 7.85 14.85 -2.37
N ARG A 78 9.06 15.10 -2.91
CA ARG A 78 9.36 14.89 -4.33
C ARG A 78 9.17 13.43 -4.76
N GLY A 79 9.64 12.48 -3.96
CA GLY A 79 9.44 11.05 -4.16
C GLY A 79 7.96 10.69 -4.27
N LEU A 80 7.15 11.19 -3.34
CA LEU A 80 5.70 11.00 -3.33
C LEU A 80 5.03 11.58 -4.57
N VAL A 81 5.16 12.89 -4.79
CA VAL A 81 4.35 13.62 -5.78
C VAL A 81 4.84 13.47 -7.21
N ARG A 82 6.13 13.17 -7.43
CA ARG A 82 6.72 13.07 -8.77
C ARG A 82 6.94 11.63 -9.24
N PHE A 83 6.98 10.65 -8.34
CA PHE A 83 7.23 9.26 -8.70
C PHE A 83 6.11 8.34 -8.20
N LEU A 84 5.96 8.18 -6.89
CA LEU A 84 5.08 7.16 -6.33
C LEU A 84 3.61 7.37 -6.69
N LEU A 85 3.05 8.55 -6.42
CA LEU A 85 1.65 8.86 -6.72
C LEU A 85 1.33 8.78 -8.22
N PRO A 86 2.05 9.46 -9.13
CA PRO A 86 1.70 9.43 -10.56
C PRO A 86 1.86 8.04 -11.17
N ILE A 87 2.91 7.30 -10.81
CA ILE A 87 3.14 5.96 -11.39
C ILE A 87 2.15 4.95 -10.81
N ALA A 88 1.90 4.96 -9.50
CA ALA A 88 0.88 4.10 -8.90
C ALA A 88 -0.52 4.41 -9.46
N PHE A 89 -0.84 5.67 -9.73
CA PHE A 89 -2.10 6.04 -10.38
C PHE A 89 -2.22 5.43 -11.78
N LEU A 90 -1.18 5.52 -12.61
CA LEU A 90 -1.19 4.91 -13.95
C LEU A 90 -1.30 3.39 -13.89
N ILE A 91 -0.57 2.72 -13.00
CA ILE A 91 -0.66 1.27 -12.80
C ILE A 91 -2.08 0.89 -12.34
N ALA A 92 -2.68 1.65 -11.41
CA ALA A 92 -4.03 1.40 -10.95
C ALA A 92 -5.05 1.49 -12.09
N LEU A 93 -4.92 2.46 -13.00
CA LEU A 93 -5.78 2.54 -14.19
C LEU A 93 -5.64 1.33 -15.10
N ILE A 94 -4.42 0.84 -15.31
CA ILE A 94 -4.16 -0.38 -16.08
C ILE A 94 -4.83 -1.57 -15.39
N LEU A 95 -4.64 -1.74 -14.08
CA LEU A 95 -5.26 -2.82 -13.32
C LEU A 95 -6.78 -2.77 -13.38
N ILE A 96 -7.39 -1.58 -13.30
CA ILE A 96 -8.84 -1.41 -13.46
C ILE A 96 -9.29 -1.84 -14.86
N ALA A 97 -8.54 -1.46 -15.90
CA ALA A 97 -8.84 -1.87 -17.28
C ALA A 97 -8.77 -3.39 -17.47
N GLU A 98 -7.85 -4.06 -16.78
CA GLU A 98 -7.71 -5.52 -16.77
C GLU A 98 -8.69 -6.24 -15.81
N GLY A 99 -9.62 -5.50 -15.18
CA GLY A 99 -10.70 -6.06 -14.37
C GLY A 99 -10.47 -6.08 -12.86
N SER A 100 -9.38 -5.47 -12.36
CA SER A 100 -9.17 -5.27 -10.92
C SER A 100 -10.25 -4.37 -10.32
N VAL A 101 -10.74 -4.74 -9.13
CA VAL A 101 -11.81 -4.02 -8.45
C VAL A 101 -11.27 -2.71 -7.87
N GLN A 102 -11.98 -1.61 -8.11
CA GLN A 102 -11.71 -0.33 -7.44
C GLN A 102 -13.03 0.33 -7.05
N THR A 103 -13.30 0.38 -5.74
CA THR A 103 -14.43 1.12 -5.19
C THR A 103 -14.10 1.69 -3.81
N ILE A 104 -14.75 2.80 -3.46
CA ILE A 104 -14.72 3.38 -2.11
C ILE A 104 -15.78 2.78 -1.18
N THR A 105 -16.73 2.01 -1.74
CA THR A 105 -17.74 1.32 -0.94
C THR A 105 -17.12 0.18 -0.15
N SER A 106 -17.49 0.07 1.12
CA SER A 106 -17.12 -1.06 1.96
C SER A 106 -18.20 -2.14 1.89
N GLY A 107 -17.80 -3.41 1.84
CA GLY A 107 -18.73 -4.50 2.02
C GLY A 107 -18.32 -5.77 1.31
N LYS A 108 -19.30 -6.66 1.18
CA LYS A 108 -19.21 -7.88 0.40
C LYS A 108 -20.26 -7.80 -0.69
N LEU A 109 -19.87 -8.05 -1.93
CA LEU A 109 -20.81 -8.32 -3.00
C LEU A 109 -21.25 -9.78 -2.86
N THR A 110 -22.53 -9.99 -2.56
CA THR A 110 -23.11 -11.32 -2.42
C THR A 110 -23.69 -11.75 -3.77
N ALA A 111 -23.28 -12.91 -4.26
CA ALA A 111 -23.76 -13.51 -5.50
C ALA A 111 -24.34 -14.90 -5.23
N GLU A 112 -25.45 -15.23 -5.88
CA GLU A 112 -25.97 -16.59 -5.96
C GLU A 112 -25.23 -17.35 -7.06
N THR A 113 -24.73 -18.53 -6.74
CA THR A 113 -23.96 -19.35 -7.68
C THR A 113 -24.88 -20.24 -8.51
N PHE A 114 -24.38 -20.72 -9.66
CA PHE A 114 -25.10 -21.68 -10.51
C PHE A 114 -25.47 -22.99 -9.80
N THR A 115 -24.78 -23.33 -8.71
CA THR A 115 -25.06 -24.49 -7.86
C THR A 115 -26.01 -24.16 -6.70
N MET A 116 -26.69 -23.00 -6.75
CA MET A 116 -27.59 -22.48 -5.72
C MET A 116 -26.90 -22.24 -4.36
N GLY A 117 -25.60 -21.95 -4.37
CA GLY A 117 -24.83 -21.51 -3.21
C GLY A 117 -24.78 -19.99 -3.09
N ILE A 118 -24.32 -19.49 -1.94
CA ILE A 118 -24.07 -18.06 -1.71
C ILE A 118 -22.56 -17.82 -1.66
N GLN A 119 -22.06 -16.92 -2.50
CA GLN A 119 -20.67 -16.48 -2.49
C GLN A 119 -20.58 -15.00 -2.10
N ASN A 120 -19.75 -14.71 -1.10
CA ASN A 120 -19.49 -13.34 -0.67
C ASN A 120 -18.09 -12.91 -1.15
N MET A 121 -18.03 -11.92 -2.03
CA MET A 121 -16.79 -11.37 -2.56
C MET A 121 -16.47 -10.05 -1.89
N ARG A 122 -15.27 -9.92 -1.31
CA ARG A 122 -14.82 -8.64 -0.77
C ARG A 122 -14.68 -7.63 -1.90
N ILE A 123 -15.21 -6.42 -1.69
CA ILE A 123 -14.97 -5.27 -2.58
C ILE A 123 -14.22 -4.17 -1.81
N GLY A 124 -13.57 -3.28 -2.57
CA GLY A 124 -12.82 -2.16 -2.02
C GLY A 124 -11.85 -1.56 -3.03
N PRO A 125 -10.86 -0.79 -2.56
CA PRO A 125 -9.90 -0.10 -3.41
C PRO A 125 -8.71 -1.00 -3.83
N HIS A 126 -8.96 -2.15 -4.47
CA HIS A 126 -7.91 -3.14 -4.75
C HIS A 126 -6.86 -2.60 -5.71
N ALA A 127 -7.27 -2.07 -6.87
CA ALA A 127 -6.33 -1.63 -7.90
C ALA A 127 -5.34 -0.56 -7.39
N GLY A 128 -5.80 0.41 -6.61
CA GLY A 128 -4.96 1.46 -6.04
C GLY A 128 -3.96 0.94 -5.01
N ILE A 129 -4.41 0.06 -4.11
CA ILE A 129 -3.53 -0.59 -3.12
C ILE A 129 -2.52 -1.50 -3.82
N GLU A 130 -2.95 -2.29 -4.80
CA GLU A 130 -2.11 -3.19 -5.58
C GLU A 130 -1.03 -2.43 -6.36
N ALA A 131 -1.38 -1.28 -6.94
CA ALA A 131 -0.43 -0.47 -7.68
C ALA A 131 0.72 0.05 -6.82
N ILE A 132 0.42 0.67 -5.66
CA ILE A 132 1.47 1.10 -4.73
C ILE A 132 2.15 -0.10 -4.06
N LYS A 133 1.44 -1.21 -3.92
CA LYS A 133 2.03 -2.45 -3.43
C LYS A 133 3.23 -2.86 -4.29
N MET A 134 2.97 -3.02 -5.58
CA MET A 134 3.96 -3.49 -6.54
C MET A 134 5.05 -2.44 -6.79
N PHE A 135 4.67 -1.18 -7.02
CA PHE A 135 5.65 -0.14 -7.37
C PHE A 135 6.49 0.32 -6.17
N GLY A 136 5.90 0.39 -4.98
CA GLY A 136 6.60 0.74 -3.74
C GLY A 136 7.34 -0.42 -3.07
N THR A 137 7.40 -1.59 -3.74
CA THR A 137 8.00 -2.83 -3.22
C THR A 137 7.52 -3.17 -1.81
N ASN A 138 6.22 -2.98 -1.62
CA ASN A 138 5.47 -3.32 -0.42
C ASN A 138 4.95 -4.77 -0.55
N GLY A 139 4.71 -5.44 0.58
CA GLY A 139 4.20 -6.83 0.59
C GLY A 139 2.69 -7.00 0.81
N GLY A 140 1.97 -5.96 1.23
CA GLY A 140 0.62 -6.12 1.81
C GLY A 140 -0.53 -6.03 0.81
N GLY A 141 -1.45 -7.00 0.83
CA GLY A 141 -2.63 -7.05 -0.04
C GLY A 141 -3.96 -6.88 0.71
N ILE A 142 -5.03 -6.58 -0.05
CA ILE A 142 -6.41 -6.48 0.50
C ILE A 142 -6.99 -7.86 0.84
N ASN A 143 -6.60 -8.89 0.10
CA ASN A 143 -7.07 -10.26 0.31
C ASN A 143 -6.02 -11.09 1.02
N GLY A 144 -6.44 -12.11 1.78
CA GLY A 144 -5.54 -13.08 2.40
C GLY A 144 -4.71 -13.84 1.37
N ALA A 145 -5.31 -14.19 0.23
CA ALA A 145 -4.59 -14.60 -0.96
C ALA A 145 -4.12 -13.36 -1.73
N ASN A 146 -2.89 -12.93 -1.44
CA ASN A 146 -2.29 -11.78 -2.10
C ASN A 146 -1.80 -12.15 -3.52
N ALA A 147 -1.75 -11.19 -4.46
CA ALA A 147 -1.13 -11.28 -5.81
C ALA A 147 -1.35 -12.58 -6.63
N ALA A 148 -2.32 -13.41 -6.27
CA ALA A 148 -2.57 -14.73 -6.85
C ALA A 148 -3.80 -14.74 -7.77
N THR A 149 -4.28 -13.56 -8.12
CA THR A 149 -5.47 -13.27 -8.93
C THR A 149 -5.08 -12.29 -10.02
#